data_AF-A0A7R9HZK1-F1
#
_entry.id   AF-A0A7R9HZK1-F1
#
_cell.length_a   1.000
_cell.length_b   1.000
_cell.length_c   1.000
_cell.angle_alpha   90.00
_cell.angle_beta   90.00
_cell.angle_gamma   90.00
#
_symmetry.space_group_name_H-M   'P 1'
#
loop_
_entity.id
_entity.type
_entity.pdbx_description
1 polymer ?
#
loop_
_entity_poly.entity_id
_entity_poly.type
_entity_poly.pdbx_seq_one_letter_code
_entity_poly.pdbx_strand_id
1 'polypeptide(L)'
;MESKIYAIPLEKMTGRVNELFDHIATCLSDFIHEKKLHDQNLPLGFTFNFPVRQVSLDSAIIQRFTKGFNIVDGEGKDVVELLKAALDRRQDIKVNVCAVLNDTVGTLMSCAWKNQTCKIGLIIGTGTNTCYVERVENVEMFESKTNKSYVIINTENPAFGEDGKLEFVLTEFDKEVDSNSINKGQQIYEKMISSMYLGELVRLIVLKLIKENEMFGGNSSDLFNTQYLFDTKYMSDIESEEAGKWDRMSMILMGLDMGYGNEQDFVNLRYIVEVLSQRAAALVSACMVALINKMDFNPVTIGVDGTLYKQHPNFRPMMLEYIGKFIKKGIKKMEVDEVRLWWQLQQSEQDQNN
;
A
#
# COMPACT_ATOMS: atom_id res chain seq x y z
N MET A 1 3.91 -16.28 17.30
CA MET A 1 2.52 -15.75 17.41
C MET A 1 1.77 -16.24 16.18
N GLU A 2 0.58 -16.80 16.33
CA GLU A 2 -0.14 -17.52 15.26
C GLU A 2 -1.00 -16.57 14.42
N SER A 3 -1.10 -16.81 13.10
CA SER A 3 -1.91 -16.00 12.18
C SER A 3 -2.58 -16.88 11.11
N LYS A 4 -3.66 -16.39 10.50
CA LYS A 4 -4.39 -17.06 9.43
C LYS A 4 -4.91 -16.03 8.43
N ILE A 5 -4.75 -16.33 7.15
CA ILE A 5 -5.18 -15.46 6.05
C ILE A 5 -6.51 -15.98 5.51
N TYR A 6 -7.46 -15.06 5.32
CA TYR A 6 -8.76 -15.34 4.72
C TYR A 6 -8.93 -14.50 3.48
N ALA A 7 -9.29 -15.13 2.36
CA ALA A 7 -9.66 -14.41 1.16
C ALA A 7 -10.99 -13.67 1.37
N ILE A 8 -11.11 -12.47 0.82
CA ILE A 8 -12.38 -11.75 0.73
C ILE A 8 -12.94 -12.02 -0.67
N PRO A 9 -14.11 -12.67 -0.81
CA PRO A 9 -14.72 -12.89 -2.11
C PRO A 9 -15.03 -11.58 -2.84
N LEU A 10 -14.93 -11.57 -4.16
CA LEU A 10 -15.15 -10.36 -4.97
C LEU A 10 -16.57 -9.80 -4.80
N GLU A 11 -17.57 -10.68 -4.65
CA GLU A 11 -18.94 -10.25 -4.35
C GLU A 11 -19.06 -9.49 -3.02
N LYS A 12 -18.17 -9.75 -2.05
CA LYS A 12 -18.13 -9.05 -0.76
C LYS A 12 -17.38 -7.72 -0.84
N MET A 13 -16.53 -7.53 -1.85
CA MET A 13 -15.85 -6.25 -2.12
C MET A 13 -16.75 -5.25 -2.85
N THR A 14 -17.83 -5.72 -3.47
CA THR A 14 -18.78 -4.91 -4.25
C THR A 14 -20.22 -4.98 -3.73
N GLY A 15 -20.43 -5.69 -2.62
CA GLY A 15 -21.73 -5.93 -2.01
C GLY A 15 -22.11 -4.89 -0.94
N ARG A 16 -23.05 -5.26 -0.07
CA ARG A 16 -23.47 -4.42 1.07
C ARG A 16 -22.48 -4.49 2.23
N VAL A 17 -22.35 -3.41 2.97
CA VAL A 17 -21.41 -3.34 4.11
C VAL A 17 -21.62 -4.46 5.14
N ASN A 18 -22.86 -4.82 5.44
CA ASN A 18 -23.13 -5.87 6.43
C ASN A 18 -22.56 -7.23 5.99
N GLU A 19 -22.57 -7.53 4.69
CA GLU A 19 -22.04 -8.78 4.18
C GLU A 19 -20.53 -8.88 4.31
N LEU A 20 -19.81 -7.76 4.14
CA LEU A 20 -18.38 -7.68 4.38
C LEU A 20 -18.07 -7.93 5.87
N PHE A 21 -18.81 -7.31 6.78
CA PHE A 21 -18.58 -7.46 8.21
C PHE A 21 -19.02 -8.83 8.75
N ASP A 22 -20.05 -9.45 8.18
CA ASP A 22 -20.43 -10.83 8.48
C ASP A 22 -19.33 -11.82 8.06
N HIS A 23 -18.68 -11.57 6.91
CA HIS A 23 -17.51 -12.33 6.47
C HIS A 23 -16.35 -12.17 7.46
N ILE A 24 -16.02 -10.93 7.86
CA ILE A 24 -14.96 -10.65 8.85
C ILE A 24 -15.24 -11.36 10.18
N ALA A 25 -16.48 -11.28 10.70
CA ALA A 25 -16.87 -11.95 11.93
C ALA A 25 -16.76 -13.49 11.82
N THR A 26 -17.07 -14.04 10.63
CA THR A 26 -16.89 -15.47 10.35
C THR A 26 -15.42 -15.88 10.39
N CYS A 27 -14.53 -15.11 9.78
CA CYS A 27 -13.09 -15.34 9.83
C CYS A 27 -12.53 -15.26 11.24
N LEU A 28 -12.99 -14.30 12.04
CA LEU A 28 -12.60 -14.17 13.46
C LEU A 28 -13.06 -15.38 14.27
N SER A 29 -14.31 -15.81 14.11
CA SER A 29 -14.85 -16.98 14.80
C SER A 29 -14.07 -18.25 14.44
N ASP A 30 -13.83 -18.51 13.16
CA ASP A 30 -13.06 -19.67 12.70
C ASP A 30 -11.66 -19.70 13.34
N PHE A 31 -10.96 -18.56 13.36
CA PHE A 31 -9.64 -18.46 13.98
C PHE A 31 -9.68 -18.69 15.50
N ILE A 32 -10.63 -18.07 16.21
CA ILE A 32 -10.76 -18.16 17.67
C ILE A 32 -11.13 -19.59 18.10
N HIS A 33 -12.00 -20.27 17.36
CA HIS A 33 -12.33 -21.68 17.62
C HIS A 33 -11.14 -22.60 17.35
N GLU A 34 -10.42 -22.41 16.24
CA GLU A 34 -9.20 -23.15 15.92
C GLU A 34 -8.17 -23.05 17.06
N LYS A 35 -8.01 -21.84 17.63
CA LYS A 35 -7.11 -21.59 18.77
C LYS A 35 -7.69 -21.96 20.13
N LYS A 36 -8.94 -22.45 20.19
CA LYS A 36 -9.65 -22.82 21.43
C LYS A 36 -9.74 -21.65 22.44
N LEU A 37 -10.00 -20.45 21.93
CA LEU A 37 -10.10 -19.22 22.73
C LEU A 37 -11.53 -18.68 22.84
N HIS A 38 -12.54 -19.42 22.36
CA HIS A 38 -13.94 -18.97 22.24
C HIS A 38 -14.61 -18.63 23.57
N ASP A 39 -14.16 -19.21 24.68
CA ASP A 39 -14.67 -18.90 26.03
C ASP A 39 -14.07 -17.61 26.64
N GLN A 40 -13.04 -17.03 26.00
CA GLN A 40 -12.34 -15.85 26.51
C GLN A 40 -12.93 -14.57 25.93
N ASN A 41 -12.82 -13.46 26.68
CA ASN A 41 -13.11 -12.12 26.18
C ASN A 41 -11.81 -11.50 25.65
N LEU A 42 -11.64 -11.48 24.33
CA LEU A 42 -10.38 -11.11 23.70
C LEU A 42 -10.34 -9.62 23.31
N PRO A 43 -9.29 -8.87 23.67
CA PRO A 43 -9.10 -7.52 23.15
C PRO A 43 -8.67 -7.55 21.67
N LEU A 44 -9.31 -6.75 20.83
CA LEU A 44 -8.99 -6.62 19.40
C LEU A 44 -8.51 -5.20 19.06
N GLY A 45 -7.33 -5.12 18.45
CA GLY A 45 -6.94 -3.96 17.65
C GLY A 45 -7.38 -4.20 16.21
N PHE A 46 -8.29 -3.38 15.70
CA PHE A 46 -8.86 -3.54 14.37
C PHE A 46 -8.18 -2.59 13.38
N THR A 47 -7.22 -3.13 12.63
CA THR A 47 -6.59 -2.40 11.54
C THR A 47 -7.54 -2.30 10.34
N PHE A 48 -8.09 -1.12 10.09
CA PHE A 48 -9.07 -0.86 9.04
C PHE A 48 -8.51 0.13 8.01
N ASN A 49 -8.02 -0.38 6.88
CA ASN A 49 -7.17 0.34 5.93
C ASN A 49 -7.95 1.14 4.88
N PHE A 50 -8.93 1.91 5.34
CA PHE A 50 -9.72 2.83 4.53
C PHE A 50 -9.77 4.21 5.19
N PRO A 51 -10.04 5.28 4.42
CA PRO A 51 -10.27 6.60 4.98
C PRO A 51 -11.41 6.59 6.00
N VAL A 52 -11.09 6.92 7.25
CA VAL A 52 -12.04 7.03 8.36
C VAL A 52 -11.85 8.35 9.09
N ARG A 53 -12.94 8.92 9.59
CA ARG A 53 -12.90 9.98 10.59
C ARG A 53 -12.92 9.33 11.96
N GLN A 54 -11.76 9.32 12.61
CA GLN A 54 -11.62 8.73 13.94
C GLN A 54 -12.18 9.67 15.00
N VAL A 55 -13.16 9.20 15.77
CA VAL A 55 -13.82 9.97 16.84
C VAL A 55 -13.16 9.68 18.19
N SER A 56 -12.84 8.41 18.44
CA SER A 56 -12.08 7.92 19.59
C SER A 56 -11.18 6.77 19.16
N LEU A 57 -10.42 6.18 20.09
CA LEU A 57 -9.62 5.00 19.76
C LEU A 57 -10.49 3.84 19.25
N ASP A 58 -11.70 3.68 19.79
CA ASP A 58 -12.66 2.61 19.53
C ASP A 58 -13.90 3.07 18.74
N SER A 59 -13.82 4.18 18.00
CA SER A 59 -14.89 4.68 17.12
C SER A 59 -14.29 5.34 15.88
N ALA A 60 -14.67 4.86 14.71
CA ALA A 60 -14.15 5.33 13.43
C ALA A 60 -15.25 5.32 12.36
N ILE A 61 -15.56 6.49 11.81
CA ILE A 61 -16.62 6.67 10.83
C ILE A 61 -16.06 6.57 9.41
N ILE A 62 -16.55 5.61 8.63
CA ILE A 62 -16.11 5.38 7.25
C ILE A 62 -16.39 6.63 6.41
N GLN A 63 -15.35 7.19 5.79
CA GLN A 63 -15.50 8.32 4.86
C GLN A 63 -15.79 7.83 3.44
N ARG A 64 -15.03 6.83 2.99
CA ARG A 64 -15.19 6.19 1.69
C ARG A 64 -14.42 4.88 1.63
N PHE A 65 -14.80 4.01 0.69
CA PHE A 65 -14.01 2.83 0.34
C PHE A 65 -13.04 3.15 -0.81
N THR A 66 -11.88 2.49 -0.82
CA THR A 66 -10.80 2.66 -1.81
C THR A 66 -10.25 1.30 -2.23
N LYS A 67 -9.13 1.24 -2.98
CA LYS A 67 -8.42 -0.02 -3.32
C LYS A 67 -9.32 -1.07 -4.02
N GLY A 68 -10.21 -0.61 -4.88
CA GLY A 68 -11.13 -1.48 -5.64
C GLY A 68 -12.38 -1.94 -4.87
N PHE A 69 -12.56 -1.53 -3.61
CA PHE A 69 -13.81 -1.75 -2.88
C PHE A 69 -14.88 -0.77 -3.35
N ASN A 70 -16.09 -1.27 -3.61
CA ASN A 70 -17.27 -0.49 -3.95
C ASN A 70 -18.45 -0.98 -3.11
N ILE A 71 -18.44 -0.65 -1.82
CA ILE A 71 -19.36 -1.20 -0.82
C ILE A 71 -20.58 -0.29 -0.64
N VAL A 72 -21.76 -0.87 -0.77
CA VAL A 72 -23.04 -0.16 -0.59
C VAL A 72 -23.38 -0.01 0.90
N ASP A 73 -23.96 1.14 1.26
CA ASP A 73 -24.43 1.48 2.60
C ASP A 73 -23.36 1.50 3.70
N GLY A 74 -22.07 1.62 3.36
CA GLY A 74 -20.99 1.64 4.36
C GLY A 74 -20.52 3.03 4.78
N GLU A 75 -20.53 4.01 3.87
CA GLU A 75 -20.10 5.38 4.19
C GLU A 75 -20.97 6.02 5.28
N GLY A 76 -20.34 6.77 6.20
CA GLY A 76 -20.99 7.40 7.34
C GLY A 76 -21.27 6.46 8.52
N LYS A 77 -21.01 5.15 8.40
CA LYS A 77 -21.19 4.19 9.52
C LYS A 77 -19.92 4.03 10.35
N ASP A 78 -20.10 3.67 11.62
CA ASP A 78 -18.99 3.33 12.51
C ASP A 78 -18.53 1.89 12.28
N VAL A 79 -17.24 1.72 12.00
CA VAL A 79 -16.57 0.43 11.78
C VAL A 79 -16.72 -0.51 12.98
N VAL A 80 -16.63 0.03 14.19
CA VAL A 80 -16.70 -0.77 15.42
C VAL A 80 -18.12 -1.26 15.66
N GLU A 81 -19.13 -0.40 15.44
CA GLU A 81 -20.53 -0.80 15.56
C GLU A 81 -20.95 -1.80 14.49
N LEU A 82 -20.43 -1.67 13.27
CA LEU A 82 -20.63 -2.67 12.20
C LEU A 82 -20.07 -4.04 12.59
N LEU A 83 -18.85 -4.08 13.14
CA LEU A 83 -18.24 -5.33 13.59
C LEU A 83 -18.95 -5.92 14.81
N LYS A 84 -19.29 -5.09 15.81
CA LYS A 84 -20.07 -5.53 16.98
C LYS A 84 -21.40 -6.15 16.55
N ALA A 85 -22.15 -5.48 15.67
CA ALA A 85 -23.41 -6.02 15.17
C ALA A 85 -23.24 -7.37 14.43
N ALA A 86 -22.14 -7.55 13.70
CA ALA A 86 -21.82 -8.83 13.05
C ALA A 86 -21.48 -9.93 14.05
N LEU A 87 -20.72 -9.62 15.10
CA LEU A 87 -20.41 -10.54 16.18
C LEU A 87 -21.66 -10.92 16.99
N ASP A 88 -22.53 -9.95 17.28
CA ASP A 88 -23.79 -10.13 18.00
C ASP A 88 -24.79 -11.04 17.26
N ARG A 89 -24.75 -11.05 15.92
CA ARG A 89 -25.53 -11.99 15.10
C ARG A 89 -25.05 -13.44 15.24
N ARG A 90 -23.76 -13.66 15.55
CA ARG A 90 -23.18 -15.00 15.66
C ARG A 90 -23.28 -15.59 17.07
N GLN A 91 -22.99 -14.79 18.10
CA GLN A 91 -23.02 -15.16 19.52
C GLN A 91 -22.09 -16.33 19.94
N ASP A 92 -21.12 -16.71 19.11
CA ASP A 92 -20.22 -17.84 19.33
C ASP A 92 -18.85 -17.43 19.92
N ILE A 93 -18.50 -16.14 19.85
CA ILE A 93 -17.23 -15.59 20.36
C ILE A 93 -17.43 -14.27 21.11
N LYS A 94 -16.49 -13.92 21.99
CA LYS A 94 -16.49 -12.65 22.74
C LYS A 94 -15.23 -11.84 22.42
N VAL A 95 -15.42 -10.72 21.71
CA VAL A 95 -14.33 -9.84 21.29
C VAL A 95 -14.66 -8.40 21.68
N ASN A 96 -13.72 -7.72 22.31
CA ASN A 96 -13.80 -6.31 22.64
C ASN A 96 -12.88 -5.50 21.74
N VAL A 97 -13.45 -4.67 20.85
CA VAL A 97 -12.66 -3.80 19.98
C VAL A 97 -12.09 -2.64 20.81
N CYS A 98 -10.79 -2.68 21.07
CA CYS A 98 -10.10 -1.69 21.91
C CYS A 98 -9.55 -0.51 21.12
N ALA A 99 -9.27 -0.71 19.83
CA ALA A 99 -8.71 0.32 18.97
C ALA A 99 -9.04 0.04 17.50
N VAL A 100 -9.28 1.10 16.73
CA VAL A 100 -9.24 1.11 15.27
C VAL A 100 -8.02 1.91 14.85
N LEU A 101 -7.23 1.36 13.93
CA LEU A 101 -6.04 2.01 13.41
C LEU A 101 -5.89 1.79 11.91
N ASN A 102 -5.12 2.67 11.27
CA ASN A 102 -4.66 2.51 9.89
C ASN A 102 -3.38 1.66 9.86
N ASP A 103 -3.13 0.92 8.78
CA ASP A 103 -1.92 0.10 8.58
C ASP A 103 -0.63 0.90 8.78
N THR A 104 -0.54 2.13 8.26
CA THR A 104 0.62 2.99 8.47
C THR A 104 0.89 3.26 9.95
N VAL A 105 -0.16 3.47 10.74
CA VAL A 105 -0.08 3.67 12.20
C VAL A 105 0.39 2.39 12.88
N GLY A 106 -0.14 1.23 12.47
CA GLY A 106 0.31 -0.09 12.95
C GLY A 106 1.78 -0.37 12.62
N THR A 107 2.22 -0.01 11.42
CA THR A 107 3.62 -0.09 10.95
C THR A 107 4.52 0.81 11.79
N LEU A 108 4.13 2.08 11.99
CA LEU A 108 4.87 3.01 12.86
C LEU A 108 5.00 2.46 14.26
N MET A 109 3.89 2.04 14.90
CA MET A 109 3.90 1.54 16.27
C MET A 109 4.73 0.27 16.42
N SER A 110 4.64 -0.65 15.46
CA SER A 110 5.41 -1.90 15.44
C SER A 110 6.91 -1.65 15.33
N CYS A 111 7.31 -0.69 14.49
CA CYS A 111 8.70 -0.24 14.39
C CYS A 111 9.14 0.46 15.69
N ALA A 112 8.32 1.38 16.19
CA ALA A 112 8.60 2.20 17.37
C ALA A 112 8.79 1.38 18.65
N TRP A 113 8.15 0.20 18.73
CA TRP A 113 8.35 -0.74 19.82
C TRP A 113 9.81 -1.18 19.99
N LYS A 114 10.52 -1.38 18.87
CA LYS A 114 11.95 -1.75 18.86
C LYS A 114 12.87 -0.54 18.67
N ASN A 115 12.44 0.45 17.91
CA ASN A 115 13.22 1.63 17.55
C ASN A 115 12.53 2.93 17.97
N GLN A 116 12.90 3.48 19.13
CA GLN A 116 12.26 4.68 19.69
C GLN A 116 12.39 5.94 18.82
N THR A 117 13.31 5.94 17.83
CA THR A 117 13.49 7.02 16.87
C THR A 117 12.52 6.93 15.68
N CYS A 118 11.68 5.89 15.62
CA CYS A 118 10.61 5.80 14.62
C CYS A 118 9.56 6.89 14.83
N LYS A 119 9.36 7.69 13.77
CA LYS A 119 8.38 8.79 13.71
C LYS A 119 7.52 8.77 12.46
N ILE A 120 7.79 7.88 11.51
CA ILE A 120 7.03 7.74 10.27
C ILE A 120 6.68 6.26 10.06
N GLY A 121 5.44 5.99 9.70
CA GLY A 121 5.00 4.71 9.16
C GLY A 121 4.66 4.87 7.68
N LEU A 122 5.20 4.01 6.84
CA LEU A 122 5.05 4.08 5.39
C LEU A 122 4.61 2.72 4.84
N ILE A 123 3.61 2.73 3.97
CA ILE A 123 3.15 1.56 3.23
C ILE A 123 3.46 1.76 1.75
N ILE A 124 4.12 0.77 1.13
CA ILE A 124 4.40 0.72 -0.31
C ILE A 124 4.12 -0.71 -0.81
N GLY A 125 2.87 -0.99 -1.18
CA GLY A 125 2.41 -2.27 -1.68
C GLY A 125 1.30 -2.08 -2.71
N THR A 126 0.20 -2.84 -2.58
CA THR A 126 -1.00 -2.70 -3.44
C THR A 126 -1.52 -1.26 -3.45
N GLY A 127 -1.52 -0.60 -2.28
CA GLY A 127 -1.67 0.84 -2.15
C GLY A 127 -0.40 1.46 -1.59
N THR A 128 -0.41 2.78 -1.44
CA THR A 128 0.62 3.49 -0.65
C THR A 128 -0.06 4.39 0.36
N ASN A 129 0.51 4.58 1.54
CA ASN A 129 0.02 5.57 2.49
C ASN A 129 1.13 5.90 3.49
N THR A 130 1.00 7.01 4.21
CA THR A 130 1.96 7.42 5.24
C THR A 130 1.25 7.95 6.48
N CYS A 131 1.80 7.66 7.65
CA CYS A 131 1.51 8.41 8.87
C CYS A 131 2.80 8.93 9.50
N TYR A 132 2.66 9.93 10.37
CA TYR A 132 3.81 10.49 11.09
C TYR A 132 3.41 11.00 12.48
N VAL A 133 4.41 11.21 13.34
CA VAL A 133 4.23 11.81 14.66
C VAL A 133 4.25 13.34 14.55
N GLU A 134 3.15 13.97 14.94
CA GLU A 134 2.97 15.43 14.95
C GLU A 134 2.83 15.95 16.39
N ARG A 135 3.22 17.21 16.60
CA ARG A 135 2.97 17.95 17.84
C ARG A 135 1.49 18.33 17.91
N VAL A 136 0.84 18.08 19.03
CA VAL A 136 -0.59 18.38 19.22
C VAL A 136 -0.89 19.87 18.97
N GLU A 137 0.03 20.77 19.30
CA GLU A 137 -0.10 22.23 19.07
C GLU A 137 -0.24 22.61 17.58
N ASN A 138 0.21 21.76 16.65
CA ASN A 138 0.10 21.98 15.21
C ASN A 138 -1.20 21.44 14.62
N VAL A 139 -2.02 20.71 15.40
CA VAL A 139 -3.22 20.03 14.91
C VAL A 139 -4.45 20.84 15.29
N GLU A 140 -4.75 21.85 14.48
CA GLU A 140 -5.85 22.81 14.72
C GLU A 140 -7.23 22.15 14.85
N MET A 141 -7.43 20.99 14.20
CA MET A 141 -8.67 20.21 14.24
C MET A 141 -8.74 19.22 15.41
N PHE A 142 -7.77 19.22 16.33
CA PHE A 142 -7.75 18.29 17.46
C PHE A 142 -8.71 18.76 18.57
N GLU A 143 -9.96 18.31 18.50
CA GLU A 143 -11.03 18.75 19.43
C GLU A 143 -10.87 18.23 20.86
N SER A 144 -10.11 17.14 21.05
CA SER A 144 -9.98 16.47 22.36
C SER A 144 -8.94 17.13 23.25
N LYS A 145 -9.30 17.41 24.52
CA LYS A 145 -8.32 17.81 25.53
C LYS A 145 -7.40 16.62 25.82
N THR A 146 -6.12 16.75 25.47
CA THR A 146 -5.08 15.75 25.76
C THR A 146 -3.94 16.36 26.57
N ASN A 147 -3.34 15.58 27.45
CA ASN A 147 -2.10 15.94 28.15
C ASN A 147 -0.84 15.45 27.40
N LYS A 148 -1.02 14.84 26.22
CA LYS A 148 0.09 14.36 25.38
C LYS A 148 0.60 15.49 24.50
N SER A 149 1.91 15.56 24.33
CA SER A 149 2.54 16.54 23.42
C SER A 149 2.48 16.13 21.96
N TYR A 150 2.22 14.85 21.68
CA TYR A 150 2.27 14.29 20.34
C TYR A 150 1.04 13.45 20.02
N VAL A 151 0.70 13.42 18.73
CA VAL A 151 -0.37 12.61 18.12
C VAL A 151 0.14 12.03 16.80
N ILE A 152 -0.35 10.85 16.41
CA ILE A 152 -0.03 10.27 15.10
C ILE A 152 -1.07 10.78 14.10
N ILE A 153 -0.60 11.35 12.99
CA ILE A 153 -1.42 11.77 11.87
C ILE A 153 -1.30 10.75 10.75
N ASN A 154 -2.40 10.05 10.46
CA ASN A 154 -2.57 9.37 9.18
C ASN A 154 -2.80 10.43 8.11
N THR A 155 -1.91 10.49 7.12
CA THR A 155 -1.93 11.58 6.13
C THR A 155 -2.97 11.37 5.04
N GLU A 156 -3.35 10.12 4.77
CA GLU A 156 -4.11 9.75 3.56
C GLU A 156 -3.51 10.43 2.30
N ASN A 157 -2.17 10.43 2.21
CA ASN A 157 -1.45 11.06 1.10
C ASN A 157 -1.73 10.49 -0.31
N PRO A 158 -2.33 9.29 -0.51
CA PRO A 158 -2.88 8.91 -1.80
C PRO A 158 -3.72 9.94 -2.52
N ALA A 159 -4.51 10.73 -1.80
CA ALA A 159 -5.40 11.73 -2.37
C ALA A 159 -4.65 13.00 -2.83
N PHE A 160 -3.33 13.09 -2.61
CA PHE A 160 -2.57 14.24 -3.09
C PHE A 160 -2.65 14.35 -4.63
N GLY A 161 -2.95 15.55 -5.13
CA GLY A 161 -3.13 15.80 -6.56
C GLY A 161 -4.57 15.77 -7.06
N GLU A 162 -5.55 15.33 -6.25
CA GLU A 162 -6.99 15.43 -6.61
C GLU A 162 -7.46 16.87 -6.88
N ASP A 163 -6.77 17.85 -6.30
CA ASP A 163 -7.00 19.28 -6.50
C ASP A 163 -6.17 19.89 -7.65
N GLY A 164 -5.53 19.06 -8.48
CA GLY A 164 -4.73 19.48 -9.63
C GLY A 164 -3.29 19.90 -9.29
N LYS A 165 -2.87 19.84 -8.02
CA LYS A 165 -1.49 20.22 -7.62
C LYS A 165 -0.40 19.35 -8.24
N LEU A 166 -0.74 18.15 -8.71
CA LEU A 166 0.19 17.24 -9.38
C LEU A 166 0.08 17.25 -10.90
N GLU A 167 -0.74 18.13 -11.50
CA GLU A 167 -0.95 18.17 -12.96
C GLU A 167 0.36 18.29 -13.76
N PHE A 168 1.35 18.99 -13.19
CA PHE A 168 2.66 19.21 -13.82
C PHE A 168 3.54 17.95 -13.93
N VAL A 169 3.23 16.87 -13.21
CA VAL A 169 3.94 15.58 -13.28
C VAL A 169 3.10 14.45 -13.90
N LEU A 170 1.79 14.68 -14.13
CA LEU A 170 0.92 13.68 -14.71
C LEU A 170 1.17 13.53 -16.21
N THR A 171 1.43 12.29 -16.63
CA THR A 171 1.54 11.92 -18.05
C THR A 171 0.17 11.58 -18.64
N GLU A 172 0.11 11.40 -19.96
CA GLU A 172 -1.09 10.87 -20.61
C GLU A 172 -1.46 9.47 -20.08
N PHE A 173 -0.46 8.65 -19.72
CA PHE A 173 -0.67 7.30 -19.19
C PHE A 173 -1.28 7.33 -17.79
N ASP A 174 -0.83 8.25 -16.93
CA ASP A 174 -1.42 8.41 -15.59
C ASP A 174 -2.90 8.84 -15.68
N LYS A 175 -3.21 9.73 -16.63
CA LYS A 175 -4.58 10.18 -16.91
C LYS A 175 -5.44 9.04 -17.45
N GLU A 176 -4.87 8.20 -18.31
CA GLU A 176 -5.57 7.02 -18.84
C GLU A 176 -5.87 6.00 -17.73
N VAL A 177 -4.88 5.69 -16.87
CA VAL A 177 -5.09 4.86 -15.67
C VAL A 177 -6.19 5.42 -14.79
N ASP A 178 -6.16 6.71 -14.48
CA ASP A 178 -7.19 7.35 -13.66
C ASP A 178 -8.58 7.25 -14.30
N SER A 179 -8.69 7.59 -15.58
CA SER A 179 -9.96 7.62 -16.32
C SER A 179 -10.61 6.25 -16.48
N ASN A 180 -9.83 5.17 -16.41
CA ASN A 180 -10.29 3.77 -16.51
C ASN A 180 -10.33 3.06 -15.15
N SER A 181 -10.02 3.76 -14.05
CA SER A 181 -10.13 3.21 -12.69
C SER A 181 -11.56 3.26 -12.15
N ILE A 182 -11.82 2.48 -11.11
CA ILE A 182 -13.10 2.50 -10.36
C ILE A 182 -13.33 3.87 -9.71
N ASN A 183 -12.27 4.51 -9.25
CA ASN A 183 -12.27 5.76 -8.48
C ASN A 183 -11.65 6.91 -9.28
N LYS A 184 -12.26 7.26 -10.41
CA LYS A 184 -11.81 8.34 -11.32
C LYS A 184 -11.67 9.68 -10.58
N GLY A 185 -10.59 10.40 -10.85
CA GLY A 185 -10.28 11.68 -10.21
C GLY A 185 -9.88 11.56 -8.73
N GLN A 186 -9.68 10.34 -8.22
CA GLN A 186 -9.29 10.08 -6.83
C GLN A 186 -7.97 9.31 -6.74
N GLN A 187 -7.29 9.40 -5.60
CA GLN A 187 -6.07 8.65 -5.30
C GLN A 187 -4.95 8.89 -6.34
N ILE A 188 -4.85 10.12 -6.85
CA ILE A 188 -3.95 10.49 -7.95
C ILE A 188 -2.49 10.17 -7.63
N TYR A 189 -2.04 10.47 -6.41
CA TYR A 189 -0.67 10.16 -5.98
C TYR A 189 -0.42 8.65 -5.87
N GLU A 190 -1.38 7.89 -5.34
CA GLU A 190 -1.26 6.42 -5.23
C GLU A 190 -1.20 5.72 -6.59
N LYS A 191 -1.93 6.23 -7.59
CA LYS A 191 -1.93 5.73 -8.97
C LYS A 191 -0.59 5.87 -9.67
N MET A 192 0.27 6.80 -9.23
CA MET A 192 1.61 6.95 -9.78
C MET A 192 2.67 6.02 -9.15
N ILE A 193 2.36 5.36 -8.03
CA ILE A 193 3.37 4.75 -7.15
C ILE A 193 3.09 3.29 -6.83
N SER A 194 1.85 2.95 -6.51
CA SER A 194 1.55 1.66 -5.88
C SER A 194 1.55 0.49 -6.88
N SER A 195 1.76 -0.72 -6.37
CA SER A 195 1.86 -1.92 -7.18
C SER A 195 0.55 -2.30 -7.88
N MET A 196 -0.57 -1.67 -7.54
CA MET A 196 -1.82 -1.83 -8.27
C MET A 196 -1.77 -1.18 -9.66
N TYR A 197 -0.94 -0.14 -9.86
CA TYR A 197 -0.99 0.69 -11.07
C TYR A 197 0.32 0.76 -11.85
N LEU A 198 1.48 0.49 -11.23
CA LEU A 198 2.76 0.57 -11.94
C LEU A 198 2.84 -0.37 -13.14
N GLY A 199 2.34 -1.59 -13.01
CA GLY A 199 2.33 -2.55 -14.11
C GLY A 199 1.39 -2.11 -15.26
N GLU A 200 0.25 -1.49 -14.92
CA GLU A 200 -0.66 -0.93 -15.91
C GLU A 200 -0.03 0.25 -16.67
N LEU A 201 0.74 1.09 -15.99
CA LEU A 201 1.48 2.18 -16.65
C LEU A 201 2.51 1.63 -17.65
N VAL A 202 3.23 0.56 -17.30
CA VAL A 202 4.14 -0.13 -18.24
C VAL A 202 3.36 -0.61 -19.47
N ARG A 203 2.24 -1.30 -19.24
CA ARG A 203 1.39 -1.86 -20.30
C ARG A 203 0.91 -0.79 -21.28
N LEU A 204 0.40 0.33 -20.77
CA LEU A 204 -0.10 1.43 -21.60
C LEU A 204 0.99 2.11 -22.43
N ILE A 205 2.19 2.30 -21.86
CA ILE A 205 3.34 2.84 -22.59
C ILE A 205 3.72 1.88 -23.73
N VAL A 206 3.84 0.59 -23.44
CA VAL A 206 4.19 -0.42 -24.44
C VAL A 206 3.13 -0.52 -25.53
N LEU A 207 1.84 -0.50 -25.18
CA LEU A 207 0.75 -0.50 -26.17
C LEU A 207 0.79 0.71 -27.11
N LYS A 208 1.13 1.89 -26.59
CA LYS A 208 1.31 3.07 -27.43
C LYS A 208 2.45 2.86 -28.43
N LEU A 209 3.59 2.37 -27.97
CA LEU A 209 4.76 2.13 -28.83
C LEU A 209 4.52 1.00 -29.85
N ILE A 210 3.75 -0.03 -29.49
CA ILE A 210 3.29 -1.06 -30.44
C ILE A 210 2.41 -0.40 -31.51
N LYS A 211 1.43 0.41 -31.12
CA LYS A 211 0.54 1.10 -32.07
C LYS A 211 1.30 2.04 -33.01
N GLU A 212 2.39 2.63 -32.54
CA GLU A 212 3.30 3.47 -33.32
C GLU A 212 4.33 2.66 -34.14
N ASN A 213 4.28 1.33 -34.07
CA ASN A 213 5.17 0.39 -34.77
C ASN A 213 6.66 0.50 -34.34
N GLU A 214 6.91 0.95 -33.11
CA GLU A 214 8.23 1.13 -32.49
C GLU A 214 8.63 -0.06 -31.59
N MET A 215 7.67 -0.92 -31.21
CA MET A 215 7.91 -2.14 -30.44
C MET A 215 7.10 -3.32 -31.00
N PHE A 216 7.63 -4.53 -30.82
CA PHE A 216 7.01 -5.82 -31.16
C PHE A 216 6.48 -5.91 -32.60
N GLY A 217 7.10 -5.15 -33.52
CA GLY A 217 6.71 -5.10 -34.94
C GLY A 217 5.25 -4.69 -35.16
N GLY A 218 4.68 -3.90 -34.25
CA GLY A 218 3.30 -3.42 -34.34
C GLY A 218 2.23 -4.43 -33.91
N ASN A 219 2.62 -5.58 -33.34
CA ASN A 219 1.70 -6.61 -32.90
C ASN A 219 1.60 -6.65 -31.37
N SER A 220 0.40 -6.96 -30.87
CA SER A 220 0.15 -7.26 -29.46
C SER A 220 -0.63 -8.57 -29.33
N SER A 221 -0.90 -9.01 -28.10
CA SER A 221 -1.72 -10.18 -27.81
C SER A 221 -2.99 -9.78 -27.04
N ASP A 222 -4.01 -10.64 -27.06
CA ASP A 222 -5.23 -10.42 -26.26
C ASP A 222 -4.92 -10.36 -24.76
N LEU A 223 -3.97 -11.17 -24.29
CA LEU A 223 -3.50 -11.13 -22.91
C LEU A 223 -2.86 -9.77 -22.58
N PHE A 224 -1.93 -9.28 -23.40
CA PHE A 224 -1.27 -7.99 -23.15
C PHE A 224 -2.24 -6.80 -23.31
N ASN A 225 -3.25 -6.93 -24.17
CA ASN A 225 -4.30 -5.94 -24.36
C ASN A 225 -5.24 -5.84 -23.14
N THR A 226 -5.28 -6.85 -22.29
CA THR A 226 -6.17 -6.88 -21.12
C THR A 226 -5.62 -6.01 -19.99
N GLN A 227 -6.46 -5.11 -19.48
CA GLN A 227 -6.13 -4.18 -18.39
C GLN A 227 -5.63 -4.95 -17.15
N TYR A 228 -4.58 -4.43 -16.50
CA TYR A 228 -3.98 -4.96 -15.28
C TYR A 228 -3.33 -6.36 -15.39
N LEU A 229 -3.20 -6.96 -16.58
CA LEU A 229 -2.50 -8.25 -16.71
C LEU A 229 -0.97 -8.15 -16.67
N PHE A 230 -0.40 -6.96 -16.85
CA PHE A 230 1.03 -6.75 -16.59
C PHE A 230 1.21 -6.48 -15.09
N ASP A 231 1.57 -7.50 -14.31
CA ASP A 231 1.73 -7.42 -12.86
C ASP A 231 3.02 -6.66 -12.48
N THR A 232 2.99 -5.86 -11.41
CA THR A 232 4.19 -5.22 -10.86
C THR A 232 5.27 -6.22 -10.43
N LYS A 233 4.93 -7.48 -10.14
CA LYS A 233 5.92 -8.55 -9.97
C LYS A 233 6.81 -8.71 -11.21
N TYR A 234 6.27 -8.56 -12.42
CA TYR A 234 7.05 -8.62 -13.65
C TYR A 234 8.12 -7.52 -13.70
N MET A 235 7.82 -6.34 -13.18
CA MET A 235 8.80 -5.26 -13.05
C MET A 235 9.96 -5.67 -12.15
N SER A 236 9.65 -6.21 -10.96
CA SER A 236 10.66 -6.72 -10.02
C SER A 236 11.50 -7.84 -10.62
N ASP A 237 10.89 -8.75 -11.38
CA ASP A 237 11.59 -9.85 -12.05
C ASP A 237 12.51 -9.36 -13.17
N ILE A 238 12.06 -8.40 -13.98
CA ILE A 238 12.86 -7.76 -15.04
C ILE A 238 14.06 -7.02 -14.46
N GLU A 239 13.87 -6.23 -13.40
CA GLU A 239 14.95 -5.46 -12.77
C GLU A 239 15.90 -6.31 -11.91
N SER A 240 15.48 -7.51 -11.50
CA SER A 240 16.35 -8.46 -10.78
C SER A 240 17.36 -9.16 -11.68
N GLU A 241 17.14 -9.12 -12.99
CA GLU A 241 17.99 -9.75 -13.98
C GLU A 241 19.18 -8.84 -14.34
N GLU A 242 20.37 -9.42 -14.53
CA GLU A 242 21.55 -8.66 -14.96
C GLU A 242 21.32 -8.05 -16.35
N ALA A 243 21.91 -6.87 -16.60
CA ALA A 243 21.81 -6.23 -17.92
C ALA A 243 22.38 -7.15 -19.02
N GLY A 244 21.63 -7.32 -20.11
CA GLY A 244 21.99 -8.21 -21.22
C GLY A 244 21.60 -9.67 -21.02
N LYS A 245 20.95 -10.04 -19.91
CA LYS A 245 20.24 -11.31 -19.74
C LYS A 245 18.74 -11.07 -19.83
N TRP A 246 18.04 -12.00 -20.47
CA TRP A 246 16.63 -11.86 -20.81
C TRP A 246 15.80 -13.10 -20.47
N ASP A 247 16.30 -14.02 -19.65
CA ASP A 247 15.64 -15.28 -19.30
C ASP A 247 14.29 -15.04 -18.62
N ARG A 248 14.24 -14.17 -17.59
CA ARG A 248 12.97 -13.89 -16.87
C ARG A 248 12.03 -13.09 -17.75
N MET A 249 12.56 -12.09 -18.45
CA MET A 249 11.78 -11.28 -19.38
C MET A 249 11.16 -12.13 -20.49
N SER A 250 11.92 -13.08 -21.06
CA SER A 250 11.44 -14.00 -22.08
C SER A 250 10.30 -14.87 -21.54
N MET A 251 10.42 -15.42 -20.33
CA MET A 251 9.35 -16.20 -19.71
C MET A 251 8.09 -15.37 -19.47
N ILE A 252 8.22 -14.13 -18.99
CA ILE A 252 7.10 -13.20 -18.79
C ILE A 252 6.40 -12.93 -20.12
N LEU A 253 7.16 -12.56 -21.16
CA LEU A 253 6.61 -12.25 -22.47
C LEU A 253 5.99 -13.48 -23.12
N MET A 254 6.56 -14.67 -22.97
CA MET A 254 5.92 -15.92 -23.41
C MET A 254 4.57 -16.14 -22.72
N GLY A 255 4.49 -15.93 -21.40
CA GLY A 255 3.24 -16.06 -20.64
C GLY A 255 2.17 -15.01 -20.99
N LEU A 256 2.58 -13.91 -21.62
CA LEU A 256 1.69 -12.87 -22.14
C LEU A 256 1.46 -12.99 -23.65
N ASP A 257 1.83 -14.10 -24.30
CA ASP A 257 1.75 -14.31 -25.75
C ASP A 257 2.51 -13.25 -26.58
N MET A 258 3.56 -12.67 -26.01
CA MET A 258 4.46 -11.67 -26.58
C MET A 258 5.89 -12.21 -26.79
N GLY A 259 6.07 -13.54 -26.74
CA GLY A 259 7.39 -14.20 -26.79
C GLY A 259 8.15 -14.09 -28.12
N TYR A 260 7.57 -13.45 -29.13
CA TYR A 260 8.19 -13.17 -30.43
C TYR A 260 8.99 -11.85 -30.46
N GLY A 261 9.00 -11.09 -29.36
CA GLY A 261 9.79 -9.87 -29.23
C GLY A 261 11.28 -10.10 -29.48
N ASN A 262 11.94 -9.12 -30.08
CA ASN A 262 13.38 -9.16 -30.34
C ASN A 262 14.18 -8.52 -29.18
N GLU A 263 15.50 -8.57 -29.25
CA GLU A 263 16.37 -8.01 -28.20
C GLU A 263 16.16 -6.50 -27.98
N GLN A 264 15.85 -5.73 -29.03
CA GLN A 264 15.57 -4.30 -28.88
C GLN A 264 14.25 -4.06 -28.12
N ASP A 265 13.24 -4.90 -28.32
CA ASP A 265 11.99 -4.85 -27.54
C ASP A 265 12.29 -5.10 -26.06
N PHE A 266 13.22 -6.00 -25.76
CA PHE A 266 13.61 -6.33 -24.39
C PHE A 266 14.35 -5.18 -23.71
N VAL A 267 15.30 -4.55 -24.43
CA VAL A 267 16.00 -3.35 -23.96
C VAL A 267 15.02 -2.21 -23.69
N ASN A 268 14.08 -1.96 -24.61
CA ASN A 268 13.09 -0.91 -24.49
C ASN A 268 12.13 -1.16 -23.31
N LEU A 269 11.64 -2.39 -23.15
CA LEU A 269 10.76 -2.77 -22.05
C LEU A 269 11.47 -2.60 -20.70
N ARG A 270 12.72 -3.04 -20.59
CA ARG A 270 13.53 -2.84 -19.36
C ARG A 270 13.66 -1.37 -19.02
N TYR A 271 13.96 -0.53 -20.02
CA TYR A 271 14.09 0.91 -19.81
C TYR A 271 12.79 1.54 -19.30
N ILE A 272 11.64 1.19 -19.89
CA ILE A 272 10.32 1.68 -19.45
C ILE A 272 10.07 1.30 -17.98
N VAL A 273 10.35 0.04 -17.63
CA VAL A 273 10.20 -0.47 -16.27
C VAL A 273 11.09 0.33 -15.29
N GLU A 274 12.38 0.47 -15.59
CA GLU A 274 13.34 1.19 -14.74
C GLU A 274 12.94 2.67 -14.55
N VAL A 275 12.45 3.34 -15.60
CA VAL A 275 11.99 4.74 -15.52
C VAL A 275 10.78 4.87 -14.59
N LEU A 276 9.79 3.97 -14.70
CA LEU A 276 8.60 4.01 -13.84
C LEU A 276 8.94 3.70 -12.38
N SER A 277 9.83 2.72 -12.13
CA SER A 277 10.32 2.40 -10.78
C SER A 277 11.08 3.57 -10.15
N GLN A 278 11.96 4.24 -10.92
CA GLN A 278 12.67 5.44 -10.47
C GLN A 278 11.71 6.57 -10.14
N ARG A 279 10.71 6.81 -11.00
CA ARG A 279 9.67 7.83 -10.76
C ARG A 279 8.90 7.55 -9.47
N ALA A 280 8.44 6.31 -9.28
CA ALA A 280 7.70 5.92 -8.09
C ALA A 280 8.53 6.12 -6.81
N ALA A 281 9.79 5.67 -6.81
CA ALA A 281 10.71 5.87 -5.70
C ALA A 281 10.98 7.35 -5.42
N ALA A 282 11.15 8.18 -6.46
CA ALA A 282 11.37 9.62 -6.32
C ALA A 282 10.16 10.33 -5.69
N LEU A 283 8.94 10.00 -6.11
CA LEU A 283 7.71 10.57 -5.56
C LEU A 283 7.56 10.22 -4.08
N VAL A 284 7.69 8.95 -3.71
CA VAL A 284 7.67 8.50 -2.31
C VAL A 284 8.73 9.23 -1.47
N SER A 285 9.96 9.30 -1.98
CA SER A 285 11.06 10.00 -1.30
C SER A 285 10.76 11.48 -1.10
N ALA A 286 10.16 12.17 -2.07
CA ALA A 286 9.77 13.57 -1.93
C ALA A 286 8.78 13.77 -0.78
N CYS A 287 7.79 12.88 -0.65
CA CYS A 287 6.86 12.89 0.48
C CYS A 287 7.59 12.66 1.82
N MET A 288 8.50 11.68 1.88
CA MET A 288 9.29 11.42 3.10
C MET A 288 10.15 12.61 3.49
N VAL A 289 10.83 13.23 2.53
CA VAL A 289 11.64 14.44 2.74
C VAL A 289 10.78 15.58 3.28
N ALA A 290 9.58 15.79 2.74
CA ALA A 290 8.66 16.81 3.23
C ALA A 290 8.28 16.57 4.70
N LEU A 291 7.92 15.34 5.07
CA LEU A 291 7.55 14.99 6.44
C LEU A 291 8.72 15.07 7.42
N ILE A 292 9.88 14.53 7.05
CA ILE A 292 11.10 14.60 7.86
C ILE A 292 11.46 16.07 8.15
N ASN A 293 11.47 16.90 7.11
CA ASN A 293 11.80 18.32 7.23
C ASN A 293 10.75 19.13 8.01
N LYS A 294 9.50 18.64 8.06
CA LYS A 294 8.39 19.26 8.79
C LYS A 294 8.46 18.95 10.29
N MET A 295 8.69 17.68 10.65
CA MET A 295 8.66 17.26 12.05
C MET A 295 9.86 17.76 12.85
N ASP A 296 11.00 17.97 12.18
CA ASP A 296 12.26 18.40 12.80
C ASP A 296 12.75 17.45 13.93
N PHE A 297 12.48 16.14 13.79
CA PHE A 297 13.06 15.11 14.64
C PHE A 297 14.41 14.66 14.10
N ASN A 298 15.39 14.51 14.99
CA ASN A 298 16.73 14.04 14.64
C ASN A 298 17.34 13.29 15.84
N PRO A 299 17.66 12.00 15.73
CA PRO A 299 17.52 11.13 14.55
C PRO A 299 16.05 10.77 14.24
N VAL A 300 15.81 10.24 13.04
CA VAL A 300 14.49 9.77 12.59
C VAL A 300 14.58 8.40 11.92
N THR A 301 13.65 7.51 12.26
CA THR A 301 13.44 6.23 11.58
C THR A 301 12.10 6.22 10.86
N ILE A 302 12.09 5.67 9.64
CA ILE A 302 10.88 5.34 8.89
C ILE A 302 10.64 3.83 9.02
N GLY A 303 9.52 3.45 9.64
CA GLY A 303 9.02 2.08 9.57
C GLY A 303 8.31 1.87 8.24
N VAL A 304 8.80 0.94 7.41
CA VAL A 304 8.22 0.66 6.09
C VAL A 304 7.68 -0.76 6.00
N ASP A 305 6.48 -0.92 5.46
CA ASP A 305 5.93 -2.22 5.05
C ASP A 305 5.33 -2.14 3.64
N GLY A 306 5.02 -3.28 3.03
CA GLY A 306 4.42 -3.39 1.71
C GLY A 306 5.27 -4.21 0.73
N THR A 307 4.57 -4.90 -0.18
CA THR A 307 5.17 -5.87 -1.11
C THR A 307 6.14 -5.24 -2.09
N LEU A 308 5.81 -4.06 -2.64
CA LEU A 308 6.67 -3.36 -3.60
C LEU A 308 8.01 -3.00 -2.96
N TYR A 309 8.01 -2.45 -1.74
CA TYR A 309 9.26 -2.12 -1.05
C TYR A 309 10.12 -3.35 -0.74
N LYS A 310 9.49 -4.48 -0.39
CA LYS A 310 10.19 -5.70 0.03
C LYS A 310 10.73 -6.54 -1.11
N GLN A 311 9.98 -6.62 -2.21
CA GLN A 311 10.27 -7.54 -3.30
C GLN A 311 11.04 -6.88 -4.44
N HIS A 312 10.91 -5.56 -4.61
CA HIS A 312 11.54 -4.87 -5.71
C HIS A 312 13.03 -4.62 -5.42
N PRO A 313 13.96 -5.09 -6.28
CA PRO A 313 15.40 -5.09 -5.97
C PRO A 313 15.96 -3.68 -5.76
N ASN A 314 15.45 -2.71 -6.51
CA ASN A 314 16.02 -1.36 -6.57
C ASN A 314 15.22 -0.31 -5.78
N PHE A 315 14.04 -0.63 -5.24
CA PHE A 315 13.15 0.42 -4.70
C PHE A 315 13.74 1.05 -3.42
N ARG A 316 14.22 0.21 -2.49
CA ARG A 316 14.90 0.65 -1.28
C ARG A 316 16.15 1.51 -1.55
N PRO A 317 17.14 1.08 -2.36
CA PRO A 317 18.33 1.88 -2.60
C PRO A 317 17.99 3.21 -3.30
N MET A 318 17.10 3.22 -4.29
CA MET A 318 16.65 4.47 -4.94
C MET A 318 15.99 5.42 -3.94
N MET A 319 15.11 4.89 -3.09
CA MET A 319 14.42 5.70 -2.09
C MET A 319 15.41 6.37 -1.12
N LEU A 320 16.37 5.60 -0.59
CA LEU A 320 17.42 6.09 0.30
C LEU A 320 18.31 7.15 -0.39
N GLU A 321 18.66 6.93 -1.66
CA GLU A 321 19.45 7.88 -2.44
C GLU A 321 18.70 9.21 -2.60
N TYR A 322 17.44 9.18 -3.04
CA TYR A 322 16.64 10.40 -3.23
C TYR A 322 16.39 11.13 -1.90
N ILE A 323 16.10 10.42 -0.82
CA ILE A 323 15.94 11.05 0.50
C ILE A 323 17.25 11.72 0.92
N GLY A 324 18.37 11.02 0.81
CA GLY A 324 19.69 11.55 1.15
C GLY A 324 20.07 12.80 0.34
N LYS A 325 19.64 12.89 -0.92
CA LYS A 325 19.87 14.05 -1.79
C LYS A 325 19.10 15.31 -1.36
N PHE A 326 17.86 15.16 -0.86
CA PHE A 326 16.94 16.30 -0.69
C PHE A 326 16.61 16.66 0.77
N ILE A 327 17.02 15.84 1.74
CA ILE A 327 16.83 16.13 3.17
C ILE A 327 17.61 17.39 3.61
N LYS A 328 17.05 18.17 4.55
CA LYS A 328 17.74 19.36 5.09
C LYS A 328 19.10 19.00 5.70
N LYS A 329 20.11 19.84 5.44
CA LYS A 329 21.43 19.73 6.06
C LYS A 329 21.31 19.81 7.59
N GLY A 330 21.93 18.88 8.31
CA GLY A 330 21.95 18.85 9.78
C GLY A 330 21.20 17.68 10.42
N ILE A 331 20.43 16.91 9.66
CA ILE A 331 19.87 15.64 10.13
C ILE A 331 20.99 14.61 10.21
N LYS A 332 21.30 14.15 11.43
CA LYS A 332 22.53 13.42 11.77
C LYS A 332 22.46 11.94 11.41
N LYS A 333 21.25 11.36 11.42
CA LYS A 333 21.02 9.95 11.09
C LYS A 333 19.56 9.75 10.66
N MET A 334 19.37 9.17 9.48
CA MET A 334 18.08 8.72 8.98
C MET A 334 18.18 7.22 8.70
N GLU A 335 17.27 6.45 9.28
CA GLU A 335 17.20 5.00 9.11
C GLU A 335 15.86 4.63 8.48
N VAL A 336 15.89 3.63 7.59
CA VAL A 336 14.69 3.03 7.03
C VAL A 336 14.67 1.58 7.49
N ASP A 337 13.79 1.31 8.44
CA ASP A 337 13.62 0.00 9.03
C ASP A 337 12.42 -0.66 8.36
N GLU A 338 12.69 -1.74 7.65
CA GLU A 338 11.63 -2.61 7.18
C GLU A 338 10.94 -3.19 8.41
N VAL A 339 9.65 -2.86 8.55
CA VAL A 339 8.81 -3.47 9.56
C VAL A 339 8.55 -4.88 9.10
N ARG A 340 9.34 -5.78 9.65
CA ARG A 340 8.92 -7.16 9.73
C ARG A 340 7.86 -7.21 10.82
N LEU A 341 6.60 -7.11 10.41
CA LEU A 341 5.50 -7.42 11.30
C LEU A 341 5.80 -8.79 11.91
N TRP A 342 5.63 -8.95 13.21
CA TRP A 342 6.18 -10.09 13.96
C TRP A 342 5.81 -11.46 13.36
N TRP A 343 4.71 -11.57 12.60
CA TRP A 343 4.32 -12.78 11.87
C TRP A 343 5.18 -13.09 10.64
N GLN A 344 5.70 -12.08 9.93
CA GLN A 344 6.59 -12.28 8.76
C GLN A 344 8.00 -12.73 9.16
N LEU A 345 8.46 -12.40 10.38
CA LEU A 345 9.75 -12.89 10.92
C LEU A 345 9.79 -14.40 11.11
N GLN A 346 8.64 -15.04 11.38
CA GLN A 346 8.58 -16.47 11.68
C GLN A 346 8.43 -17.34 10.42
N GLN A 347 7.84 -16.84 9.33
CA GLN A 347 7.81 -17.56 8.05
C GLN A 347 9.23 -17.80 7.52
N SER A 348 10.12 -16.79 7.60
CA SER A 348 11.52 -16.95 7.20
C SER A 348 12.32 -17.90 8.08
N GLU A 349 11.94 -18.11 9.36
CA GLU A 349 12.60 -19.06 10.26
C GLU A 349 12.07 -20.49 10.11
N GLN A 350 10.82 -20.66 9.64
CA GLN A 350 10.27 -21.98 9.28
C GLN A 350 10.78 -22.47 7.92
N ASP A 351 10.97 -21.57 6.95
CA ASP A 351 11.54 -21.91 5.64
C ASP A 351 13.06 -22.16 5.67
N GLN A 352 13.75 -21.79 6.77
CA GLN A 352 15.16 -22.10 7.00
C GLN A 352 15.38 -23.39 7.82
N ASN A 353 14.32 -23.96 8.41
CA ASN A 353 14.38 -25.17 9.23
C ASN A 353 13.61 -26.37 8.63
N ASN A 354 13.12 -26.23 7.39
CA ASN A 354 12.66 -27.30 6.51
C ASN A 354 13.56 -27.33 5.28
#